data_AF-A0A9Q9WNV5-F1
#
_entry.id   AF-A0A9Q9WNV5-F1
#
_cell.length_a   1.000
_cell.length_b   1.000
_cell.length_c   1.000
_cell.angle_alpha   90.00
_cell.angle_beta   90.00
_cell.angle_gamma   90.00
#
_symmetry.space_group_name_H-M   'P 1'
#
loop_
_entity.id
_entity.type
_entity.pdbx_description
1 polymer ?
#
loop_
_entity_poly.entity_id
_entity_poly.type
_entity_poly.pdbx_seq_one_letter_code
_entity_poly.pdbx_strand_id
1 'polypeptide(L)'
;MFGMSIYYSDAPEYTLYNFLRFCEMLLKCQCKVKTIHLLTSQDEDSSAQQTTALAEIKQSLQSQNVCLDVQYSSTIHDREIRFNNGWIIKISRGLDYFKKPKDTVIMI
;
A
#
# COMPACT_ATOMS: atom_id res chain seq x y z
N MET A 1 5.30 2.13 18.47
CA MET A 1 5.34 1.23 17.31
C MET A 1 4.31 1.77 16.32
N PHE A 2 4.73 2.46 15.25
CA PHE A 2 3.77 3.09 14.34
C PHE A 2 3.18 2.02 13.42
N GLY A 3 1.88 1.78 13.61
CA GLY A 3 1.05 0.93 12.76
C GLY A 3 0.26 1.82 11.80
N MET A 4 0.12 1.38 10.55
CA MET A 4 -0.64 2.10 9.54
C MET A 4 -1.62 1.16 8.85
N SER A 5 -2.89 1.53 8.77
CA SER A 5 -3.90 0.77 8.04
C SER A 5 -4.28 1.51 6.77
N ILE A 6 -4.21 0.84 5.62
CA ILE A 6 -4.61 1.38 4.32
C ILE A 6 -5.82 0.59 3.84
N TYR A 7 -6.90 1.30 3.50
CA TYR A 7 -8.12 0.73 2.97
C TYR A 7 -8.26 1.14 1.50
N TYR A 8 -8.44 0.15 0.61
CA TYR A 8 -8.45 0.39 -0.84
C TYR A 8 -9.59 -0.34 -1.53
N SER A 9 -10.48 0.40 -2.22
CA SER A 9 -11.75 -0.14 -2.73
C SER A 9 -11.67 -0.76 -4.12
N ASP A 10 -10.74 -0.36 -4.99
CA ASP A 10 -10.73 -0.73 -6.41
C ASP A 10 -9.32 -1.04 -6.88
N ALA A 11 -8.98 -2.30 -7.15
CA ALA A 11 -7.63 -2.71 -7.53
C ALA A 11 -7.46 -3.00 -9.04
N PRO A 12 -7.42 -2.00 -9.95
CA PRO A 12 -6.81 -2.22 -11.26
C PRO A 12 -5.28 -2.28 -11.11
N GLU A 13 -4.61 -3.03 -11.99
CA GLU A 13 -3.14 -3.28 -12.04
C GLU A 13 -2.26 -2.05 -11.73
N TYR A 14 -2.70 -0.86 -12.13
CA TYR A 14 -1.97 0.40 -11.92
C TYR A 14 -1.80 0.79 -10.45
N THR A 15 -2.60 0.26 -9.53
CA THR A 15 -2.63 0.80 -8.16
C THR A 15 -1.55 0.22 -7.24
N LEU A 16 -1.02 -0.96 -7.55
CA LEU A 16 0.06 -1.57 -6.76
C LEU A 16 1.32 -0.70 -6.75
N TYR A 17 1.61 -0.02 -7.87
CA TYR A 17 2.72 0.93 -7.95
C TYR A 17 2.55 2.13 -7.01
N ASN A 18 1.33 2.63 -6.85
CA ASN A 18 1.05 3.76 -5.95
C ASN A 18 1.22 3.34 -4.48
N PHE A 19 0.83 2.12 -4.13
CA PHE A 19 1.10 1.55 -2.81
C PHE A 19 2.61 1.40 -2.56
N LEU A 20 3.36 0.85 -3.53
CA LEU A 20 4.82 0.77 -3.43
C LEU A 20 5.46 2.14 -3.21
N ARG A 21 5.06 3.15 -3.99
CA ARG A 21 5.55 4.54 -3.83
C ARG A 21 5.26 5.12 -2.47
N PHE A 22 4.08 4.84 -1.95
CA PHE A 22 3.70 5.27 -0.61
C PHE A 22 4.59 4.61 0.46
N CYS A 23 4.85 3.31 0.34
CA CYS A 23 5.79 2.60 1.20
C CYS A 23 7.22 3.18 1.12
N GLU A 24 7.73 3.46 -0.10
CA GLU A 24 9.03 4.11 -0.28
C GLU A 24 9.09 5.49 0.38
N MET A 25 8.03 6.29 0.27
CA MET A 25 7.94 7.60 0.91
C MET A 25 8.03 7.47 2.44
N LEU A 26 7.33 6.51 3.05
CA LEU A 26 7.37 6.27 4.49
C LEU A 26 8.78 5.91 4.97
N LEU A 27 9.49 5.08 4.21
CA LEU A 27 10.88 4.72 4.51
C LEU A 27 11.81 5.94 4.38
N LYS A 28 11.67 6.74 3.33
CA LYS A 28 12.49 7.94 3.09
C LYS A 28 12.25 9.06 4.10
N CYS A 29 11.01 9.26 4.53
CA CYS A 29 10.64 10.31 5.48
C CYS A 29 11.06 9.99 6.94
N GLN A 30 11.86 8.94 7.18
CA GLN A 30 12.25 8.47 8.52
C GLN A 30 11.04 8.20 9.43
N CYS A 31 9.88 7.88 8.85
CA CYS A 31 8.71 7.51 9.64
C CYS A 31 9.03 6.20 10.37
N LYS A 32 8.89 6.18 11.69
CA LYS A 32 9.16 4.99 12.55
C LYS A 32 8.08 3.91 12.42
N VAL A 33 7.55 3.72 11.21
CA VAL A 33 6.55 2.70 10.88
C VAL A 33 7.21 1.34 10.95
N LYS A 34 6.62 0.43 11.72
CA LYS A 34 7.09 -0.95 11.83
C LYS A 34 6.11 -1.94 11.22
N THR A 35 4.85 -1.54 11.09
CA THR A 35 3.79 -2.43 10.63
C THR A 35 2.83 -1.66 9.73
N ILE A 36 2.54 -2.24 8.58
CA ILE A 36 1.56 -1.76 7.60
C ILE A 36 0.51 -2.85 7.44
N HIS A 37 -0.75 -2.50 7.67
CA HIS A 37 -1.91 -3.34 7.40
C HIS A 37 -2.59 -2.82 6.14
N LEU A 38 -2.55 -3.60 5.07
CA LEU A 38 -3.24 -3.29 3.82
C LEU A 38 -4.52 -4.11 3.76
N LEU A 39 -5.66 -3.43 3.76
CA LEU A 39 -6.96 -4.03 3.47
C LEU A 39 -7.39 -3.60 2.07
N THR A 40 -7.44 -4.53 1.13
CA THR A 40 -7.76 -4.28 -0.28
C THR A 40 -8.85 -5.22 -0.78
N SER A 41 -9.55 -4.85 -1.86
CA SER A 41 -10.36 -5.80 -2.61
C SER A 41 -9.45 -6.72 -3.45
N GLN A 42 -9.90 -7.95 -3.65
CA GLN A 42 -9.23 -8.92 -4.53
C GLN A 42 -9.68 -8.65 -5.96
N ASP A 43 -8.73 -8.60 -6.89
CA ASP A 43 -9.01 -8.51 -8.31
C ASP A 43 -9.39 -9.91 -8.84
N GLU A 44 -10.63 -10.11 -9.28
CA GLU A 44 -11.11 -11.40 -9.79
C GLU A 44 -10.40 -11.80 -11.09
N ASP A 45 -10.02 -10.82 -11.93
CA ASP A 45 -9.42 -11.06 -13.24
C ASP A 45 -7.90 -11.28 -13.14
N SER A 46 -7.24 -10.61 -12.18
CA SER A 46 -5.77 -10.63 -12.01
C SER A 46 -5.28 -11.02 -10.60
N SER A 47 -6.08 -11.77 -9.83
CA SER A 47 -5.79 -12.15 -8.43
C SER A 47 -4.39 -12.76 -8.21
N ALA A 48 -3.93 -13.62 -9.12
CA ALA A 48 -2.62 -14.28 -9.02
C ALA A 48 -1.46 -13.27 -9.16
N GLN A 49 -1.58 -12.33 -10.09
CA GLN A 49 -0.59 -11.27 -10.29
C GLN A 49 -0.59 -10.30 -9.11
N GLN A 50 -1.76 -9.90 -8.63
CA GLN A 50 -1.91 -9.04 -7.43
C GLN A 50 -1.22 -9.69 -6.22
N THR A 51 -1.49 -10.97 -5.98
CA THR A 51 -0.91 -11.72 -4.86
C THR A 51 0.62 -11.80 -4.97
N THR A 52 1.13 -12.05 -6.18
CA THR A 52 2.58 -12.15 -6.44
C THR A 52 3.27 -10.81 -6.20
N ALA A 53 2.73 -9.73 -6.75
CA ALA A 53 3.27 -8.38 -6.56
C ALA A 53 3.24 -7.95 -5.09
N LEU A 54 2.16 -8.23 -4.35
CA LEU A 54 2.08 -7.93 -2.92
C LEU A 54 3.06 -8.76 -2.09
N ALA A 55 3.34 -10.00 -2.50
CA ALA A 55 4.36 -10.84 -1.86
C ALA A 55 5.77 -10.28 -2.06
N GLU A 56 6.10 -9.81 -3.26
CA GLU A 56 7.38 -9.14 -3.55
C GLU A 56 7.54 -7.86 -2.72
N ILE A 57 6.51 -7.02 -2.65
CA ILE A 57 6.51 -5.79 -1.84
C ILE A 57 6.68 -6.14 -0.35
N LYS A 58 5.99 -7.17 0.13
CA LYS A 58 6.12 -7.65 1.52
C LYS A 58 7.57 -8.08 1.83
N GLN A 59 8.20 -8.83 0.93
CA GLN A 59 9.58 -9.26 1.08
C GLN A 59 10.56 -8.07 1.08
N SER A 60 10.37 -7.11 0.17
CA SER A 60 11.18 -5.89 0.11
C SER A 60 11.05 -5.06 1.39
N LEU A 61 9.83 -4.86 1.91
CA LEU A 61 9.61 -4.15 3.17
C LEU A 61 10.20 -4.87 4.39
N GLN A 62 10.12 -6.21 4.40
CA GLN A 62 10.69 -7.02 5.47
C GLN A 62 12.22 -6.86 5.54
N SER A 63 12.91 -6.70 4.40
CA SER A 63 14.35 -6.40 4.38
C SER A 63 14.70 -5.06 5.08
N GLN A 64 13.74 -4.14 5.13
CA GLN A 64 13.84 -2.84 5.80
C GLN A 64 13.27 -2.84 7.23
N ASN A 65 13.01 -4.02 7.81
CA ASN A 65 12.38 -4.21 9.13
C ASN A 65 10.95 -3.65 9.24
N VAL A 66 10.22 -3.59 8.12
CA VAL A 66 8.80 -3.21 8.09
C VAL A 66 7.96 -4.45 7.77
N CYS A 67 7.00 -4.78 8.64
CA CYS A 67 6.07 -5.88 8.42
C CYS A 67 4.88 -5.38 7.59
N LEU A 68 4.58 -6.06 6.48
CA LEU A 68 3.37 -5.86 5.70
C LEU A 68 2.40 -7.04 5.93
N ASP A 69 1.22 -6.71 6.47
CA ASP A 69 0.07 -7.60 6.62
C ASP A 69 -0.97 -7.23 5.57
N VAL A 70 -1.40 -8.21 4.78
CA VAL A 70 -2.33 -8.00 3.66
C VAL A 70 -3.59 -8.81 3.94
N GLN A 71 -4.73 -8.13 3.90
CA GLN A 71 -6.05 -8.73 4.06
C GLN A 71 -6.91 -8.34 2.87
N TYR A 72 -7.75 -9.28 2.44
CA TYR A 72 -8.69 -9.06 1.35
C TYR A 72 -10.11 -8.92 1.90
N SER A 73 -10.86 -7.95 1.40
CA SER A 73 -12.28 -7.82 1.71
C SER A 73 -13.05 -7.27 0.51
N SER A 74 -14.19 -7.90 0.20
CA SER A 74 -15.09 -7.49 -0.88
C SER A 74 -16.08 -6.39 -0.46
N THR A 75 -16.15 -6.06 0.84
CA THR A 75 -17.15 -5.13 1.39
C THR A 75 -16.58 -3.76 1.77
N ILE A 76 -15.31 -3.50 1.42
CA ILE A 76 -14.67 -2.22 1.72
C ILE A 76 -14.95 -1.22 0.60
N HIS A 77 -15.48 -0.06 1.00
CA HIS A 77 -15.71 1.08 0.10
C HIS A 77 -14.94 2.33 0.55
N ASP A 78 -14.42 2.32 1.78
CA ASP A 78 -13.68 3.45 2.34
C ASP A 78 -12.23 3.46 1.86
N ARG A 79 -11.78 4.65 1.44
CA ARG A 79 -10.39 4.93 1.05
C ARG A 79 -9.74 5.81 2.10
N GLU A 80 -9.08 5.17 3.06
CA GLU A 80 -8.46 5.89 4.18
C GLU A 80 -7.11 5.30 4.58
N ILE A 81 -6.26 6.16 5.13
CA ILE A 81 -5.01 5.79 5.77
C ILE A 81 -5.12 6.20 7.23
N ARG A 82 -4.98 5.22 8.13
CA ARG A 82 -5.01 5.46 9.58
C ARG A 82 -3.63 5.27 10.15
N PHE A 83 -3.18 6.22 10.96
CA PHE A 83 -1.97 6.11 11.76
C PHE A 83 -2.33 5.89 13.23
N ASN A 84 -1.55 5.08 13.93
CA ASN A 84 -1.74 4.79 15.35
C ASN A 84 -1.59 5.99 16.30
N ASN A 85 -1.15 7.15 15.80
CA ASN A 85 -1.07 8.41 16.54
C ASN A 85 -2.38 9.23 16.46
N GLY A 86 -3.46 8.63 15.93
CA GLY A 86 -4.79 9.25 15.83
C GLY A 86 -5.04 10.02 14.53
N TRP A 87 -4.03 10.15 13.66
CA TRP A 87 -4.22 10.79 12.36
C TRP A 87 -4.95 9.86 11.40
N ILE A 88 -6.04 10.36 10.82
CA ILE A 88 -6.80 9.69 9.77
C ILE A 88 -6.76 10.58 8.53
N ILE A 89 -6.20 10.05 7.45
CA ILE A 89 -6.14 10.72 6.15
C ILE A 89 -7.17 10.04 5.26
N LYS A 90 -8.25 10.75 4.96
CA LYS A 90 -9.26 10.31 3.99
C LYS A 90 -8.94 10.94 2.64
N ILE A 91 -8.64 10.11 1.64
CA ILE A 91 -8.29 10.58 0.30
C ILE A 91 -9.44 10.23 -0.63
N SER A 92 -10.15 11.22 -1.14
CA SER A 92 -11.33 11.02 -2.00
C SER A 92 -11.07 10.16 -3.24
N ARG A 93 -9.81 10.07 -3.69
CA ARG A 93 -9.37 9.21 -4.81
C ARG A 93 -8.55 7.98 -4.38
N GLY A 94 -8.22 7.82 -3.11
CA GLY A 94 -7.25 6.82 -2.65
C GLY A 94 -5.82 7.18 -3.04
N LEU A 95 -4.96 6.17 -3.26
CA LEU A 95 -3.56 6.36 -3.61
C LEU A 95 -3.33 6.75 -5.09
N ASP A 96 -4.39 6.89 -5.90
CA ASP A 96 -4.33 7.29 -7.31
C ASP A 96 -4.08 8.80 -7.53
N TYR A 97 -3.25 9.40 -6.68
CA TYR A 97 -2.85 10.81 -6.78
C TYR A 97 -1.46 10.99 -7.41
N PHE A 98 -0.70 9.90 -7.56
CA PHE A 98 0.64 9.94 -8.16
C PHE A 98 0.53 9.92 -9.69
N LYS A 99 1.01 10.97 -10.35
CA LYS A 99 1.22 10.95 -11.80
C LYS A 99 2.34 9.97 -12.12
N LYS A 100 2.23 9.23 -13.24
CA LYS A 100 3.33 8.41 -13.76
C LYS A 100 4.63 9.24 -13.77
N PRO A 101 5.70 8.80 -13.09
CA PRO A 101 7.00 9.46 -13.23
C PRO A 101 7.41 9.39 -14.71
N LYS A 102 8.02 10.46 -15.22
CA LYS A 102 8.51 10.50 -16.61
C LYS A 102 9.67 9.53 -16.84
N ASP A 103 10.31 9.05 -15.76
CA ASP A 103 11.48 8.18 -15.81
C ASP A 103 11.25 6.88 -15.03
N THR A 104 11.67 5.78 -15.66
CA THR A 104 11.64 4.41 -15.15
C THR A 104 12.40 4.32 -13.83
N VAL A 105 11.73 3.85 -12.77
CA VAL A 105 12.40 3.62 -11.50
C VAL A 105 12.89 2.18 -11.41
N ILE A 106 14.18 2.07 -11.10
CA ILE A 106 14.90 0.85 -10.74
C ILE A 106 14.40 0.42 -9.36
N MET A 107 13.98 -0.84 -9.23
CA MET A 107 13.49 -1.41 -7.98
C MET A 107 14.64 -1.53 -6.95
N ILE A 108 14.30 -1.33 -5.68
CA ILE A 108 15.17 -1.37 -4.50
C ILE A 108 15.30 -2.82 -4.00
#